data_AF-A0A1H7VQQ0-F1
#
_entry.id   AF-A0A1H7VQQ0-F1
#
_cell.length_a   1.000
_cell.length_b   1.000
_cell.length_c   1.000
_cell.angle_alpha   90.00
_cell.angle_beta   90.00
_cell.angle_gamma   90.00
#
_symmetry.space_group_name_H-M   'P 1'
#
loop_
_entity.id
_entity.type
_entity.pdbx_description
1 polymer ?
#
loop_
_entity_poly.entity_id
_entity_poly.type
_entity_poly.pdbx_seq_one_letter_code
_entity_poly.pdbx_strand_id
1 'polypeptide(L)' 'MKQISFAQAEHQNKKKVTRRERFLAQMNALVPWQRLIDALSPSYFPNSAGKRGRPPI' A
#
# COMPACT_ATOMS: atom_id res chain seq x y z
N MET A 1 18.20 -1.29 6.91
CA MET A 1 17.38 -0.67 7.98
C MET A 1 16.30 0.19 7.34
N LYS A 2 15.02 0.02 7.71
CA LYS A 2 13.96 0.96 7.32
C LYS A 2 13.95 2.10 8.34
N GLN A 3 14.35 3.30 7.91
CA GLN A 3 14.23 4.50 8.75
C GLN A 3 12.75 4.84 8.90
N ILE A 4 12.28 4.92 10.14
CA ILE A 4 10.92 5.39 10.46
C ILE A 4 10.95 6.91 10.58
N SER A 5 9.94 7.58 10.02
CA SER A 5 9.80 9.02 10.17
C SER A 5 9.23 9.37 11.56
N PHE A 6 9.48 10.59 12.03
CA PHE A 6 8.90 11.08 13.29
C PHE A 6 7.37 10.97 13.31
N ALA A 7 6.71 11.28 12.18
CA ALA A 7 5.26 11.15 12.04
C ALA A 7 4.79 9.69 12.21
N GLN A 8 5.54 8.71 11.72
CA GLN A 8 5.22 7.29 11.91
C GLN A 8 5.42 6.84 13.36
N ALA A 9 6.51 7.27 14.00
CA ALA A 9 6.80 6.93 15.39
C ALA A 9 5.75 7.51 16.36
N GLU A 10 5.33 8.77 16.15
CA GLU A 10 4.26 9.38 16.94
C GLU A 10 2.91 8.67 16.72
N HIS A 11 2.62 8.31 15.47
CA HIS A 11 1.37 7.63 15.14
C HIS A 11 1.29 6.22 15.75
N GLN A 12 2.40 5.46 15.76
CA GLN A 12 2.47 4.14 16.39
C GLN A 12 2.21 4.17 17.91
N ASN A 13 2.57 5.26 18.57
CA ASN A 13 2.33 5.45 20.01
C ASN A 13 0.88 5.87 20.34
N LYS A 14 0.02 6.12 19.34
CA LYS A 14 -1.39 6.43 19.58
C LYS A 14 -2.15 5.17 19.99
N LYS A 15 -2.65 5.17 21.22
CA LYS A 15 -3.43 4.05 21.80
C LYS A 15 -4.79 3.81 21.13
N LYS A 16 -5.36 4.84 20.48
CA LYS A 16 -6.71 4.76 19.90
C LYS A 16 -6.63 4.48 18.41
N VAL A 17 -7.05 3.28 18.02
CA VAL A 17 -7.24 2.93 16.62
C VAL A 17 -8.38 3.78 16.04
N THR A 18 -8.09 4.51 14.95
CA THR A 18 -9.10 5.35 14.30
C THR A 18 -10.11 4.50 13.54
N ARG A 19 -11.31 5.03 13.27
CA ARG A 19 -12.32 4.34 12.45
C ARG A 19 -11.77 4.00 11.05
N ARG A 20 -10.96 4.90 10.49
CA ARG A 20 -10.27 4.70 9.20
C ARG A 20 -9.30 3.53 9.24
N GLU A 21 -8.47 3.42 10.28
CA GLU A 21 -7.54 2.30 10.42
C GLU A 21 -8.25 0.95 10.53
N ARG A 22 -9.33 0.88 11.32
CA ARG A 22 -10.14 -0.35 11.42
C ARG A 22 -10.72 -0.75 10.06
N PHE A 23 -11.28 0.22 9.35
CA PHE A 23 -11.81 0.00 8.01
C PHE A 23 -10.72 -0.49 7.04
N LEU A 24 -9.56 0.19 7.01
CA LEU A 24 -8.44 -0.20 6.15
C LEU A 24 -7.89 -1.59 6.50
N ALA A 25 -7.83 -1.94 7.79
CA ALA A 25 -7.41 -3.27 8.23
C ALA A 25 -8.38 -4.35 7.75
N GLN A 26 -9.70 -4.11 7.86
CA GLN A 26 -10.71 -5.03 7.34
C GLN A 26 -10.62 -5.15 5.81
N MET A 27 -10.47 -4.04 5.09
CA MET A 27 -10.30 -4.05 3.64
C MET A 27 -9.04 -4.79 3.22
N ASN A 28 -7.91 -4.61 3.92
CA ASN A 28 -6.69 -5.35 3.62
C ASN A 28 -6.82 -6.86 3.80
N ALA A 29 -7.63 -7.31 4.76
CA ALA A 29 -7.90 -8.73 4.95
C ALA A 29 -8.89 -9.29 3.90
N LEU A 30 -9.88 -8.49 3.49
CA LEU A 30 -10.94 -8.92 2.59
C LEU A 30 -10.55 -8.83 1.11
N VAL A 31 -9.73 -7.85 0.74
CA VAL A 31 -9.38 -7.58 -0.66
C VAL A 31 -8.21 -8.47 -1.08
N PRO A 32 -8.36 -9.31 -2.12
CA PRO A 32 -7.26 -10.13 -2.64
C PRO A 32 -6.31 -9.29 -3.48
N TRP A 33 -5.53 -8.42 -2.84
CA TRP A 33 -4.64 -7.45 -3.49
C TRP A 33 -3.73 -8.07 -4.53
N GLN A 34 -3.14 -9.23 -4.23
CA GLN A 34 -2.25 -9.91 -5.17
C GLN A 34 -2.97 -10.28 -6.47
N ARG A 35 -4.19 -10.84 -6.38
CA ARG A 35 -4.98 -11.21 -7.57
C ARG A 35 -5.32 -9.99 -8.43
N LEU A 36 -5.64 -8.87 -7.79
CA LEU A 36 -5.92 -7.62 -8.51
C LEU A 36 -4.67 -7.08 -9.21
N ILE A 37 -3.53 -7.11 -8.53
CA ILE A 37 -2.25 -6.70 -9.12
C ILE A 37 -1.89 -7.61 -10.30
N ASP A 38 -2.04 -8.92 -10.15
CA ASP A 38 -1.75 -9.89 -11.20
C ASP A 38 -2.67 -9.68 -12.42
N ALA A 39 -3.95 -9.39 -12.19
CA ALA A 39 -4.90 -9.08 -13.26
C ALA A 39 -4.60 -7.74 -13.98
N LEU A 40 -4.07 -6.75 -13.26
CA LEU A 40 -3.70 -5.44 -13.82
C LEU A 40 -2.31 -5.44 -14.47
N SER A 41 -1.44 -6.37 -14.09
CA SER A 41 -0.04 -6.40 -14.53
C SER A 41 0.13 -6.38 -16.07
N PRO A 42 -0.63 -7.16 -16.87
CA PRO A 42 -0.46 -7.20 -18.31
C PRO A 42 -0.80 -5.88 -19.02
N SER A 43 -1.77 -5.12 -18.50
CA SER A 43 -2.29 -3.92 -19.16
C SER A 43 -1.64 -2.62 -18.65
N TYR A 44 -1.39 -2.52 -17.34
CA TYR A 44 -0.86 -1.30 -16.72
C TYR A 44 0.65 -1.34 -16.47
N PHE A 45 1.23 -2.53 -16.34
CA PHE A 45 2.60 -2.72 -15.89
C PHE A 45 3.47 -3.62 -16.79
N PRO A 46 3.30 -3.64 -18.14
CA PRO A 46 3.97 -4.62 -19.01
C PRO A 46 5.51 -4.58 -18.93
N ASN A 47 6.10 -3.43 -18.55
CA ASN A 47 7.56 -3.21 -18.47
C ASN A 47 8.05 -2.84 -17.06
N SER A 48 7.27 -3.14 -16.02
CA SER A 48 7.51 -2.63 -14.65
C SER A 48 8.51 -3.45 -13.82
N ALA A 49 9.01 -4.58 -14.33
CA ALA A 49 10.08 -5.34 -13.69
C ALA A 49 11.34 -4.45 -13.58
N GLY A 50 11.46 -3.76 -12.44
CA GLY A 50 12.56 -2.83 -12.14
C GLY A 50 12.35 -1.36 -12.51
N LYS A 51 11.22 -0.96 -13.12
CA LYS A 51 10.95 0.47 -13.45
C LYS A 51 9.77 1.01 -12.66
N ARG A 52 10.03 1.99 -11.79
CA ARG A 52 9.00 2.66 -10.98
C ARG A 52 8.18 3.58 -11.89
N GLY A 53 6.95 3.16 -12.19
CA GLY A 53 5.85 4.05 -12.57
C GLY A 53 5.57 4.21 -14.06
N ARG A 54 4.48 4.93 -14.33
CA ARG A 54 4.11 5.43 -15.67
C ARG A 54 5.17 6.44 -16.11
N PRO A 55 5.70 6.37 -17.35
CA PRO A 55 6.53 7.45 -17.86
C PRO A 55 5.77 8.79 -17.75
N PRO A 56 6.42 9.88 -17.35
CA PRO A 56 5.78 11.20 -17.34
C PRO A 56 5.31 11.53 -18.77
N ILE A 57 4.13 12.15 -18.86
CA ILE A 57 3.61 12.76 -20.10
C ILE A 57 4.38 14.05 -20.33
#